data_AF-A0A2N3I7D4-F1
#
_entry.id   AF-A0A2N3I7D4-F1
#
_cell.length_a   1.000
_cell.length_b   1.000
_cell.length_c   1.000
_cell.angle_alpha   90.00
_cell.angle_beta   90.00
_cell.angle_gamma   90.00
#
_symmetry.space_group_name_H-M   'P 1'
#
loop_
_entity.id
_entity.type
_entity.pdbx_description
1 polymer ?
#
loop_
_entity_poly.entity_id
_entity_poly.type
_entity_poly.pdbx_seq_one_letter_code
_entity_poly.pdbx_strand_id
1 'polypeptide(L)'
;MAWKERLFLVSIIIGLIVALFFTIDAYENRILKEEFRVVDGKKIKKKYTKQEILEMIKSLPDYQGDSLTIFEDGTIRSSIPELDGGLNYAQTDKATRKYLEDIARNEHLPFAFVVYKHVLPYYINEHIKKKKTDTISKNN
;
A
#
# COMPACT_ATOMS: atom_id res chain seq x y z
N MET A 1 -8.39 -58.42 -5.95
CA MET A 1 -8.90 -57.14 -5.44
C MET A 1 -10.18 -56.83 -6.19
N ALA A 2 -11.31 -56.95 -5.51
CA ALA A 2 -12.63 -56.88 -6.12
C ALA A 2 -12.91 -55.46 -6.62
N TRP A 3 -13.59 -55.32 -7.76
CA TRP A 3 -13.93 -54.03 -8.38
C TRP A 3 -14.60 -53.04 -7.39
N LYS A 4 -15.35 -53.58 -6.42
CA LYS A 4 -15.96 -52.84 -5.31
C LYS A 4 -14.95 -52.16 -4.37
N GLU A 5 -13.80 -52.79 -4.12
CA GLU A 5 -12.73 -52.25 -3.26
C GLU A 5 -12.02 -51.07 -3.94
N ARG A 6 -11.89 -51.12 -5.27
CA ARG A 6 -11.30 -50.02 -6.06
C ARG A 6 -12.20 -48.78 -6.10
N LEU A 7 -13.51 -48.98 -6.23
CA LEU A 7 -14.49 -47.87 -6.19
C LEU A 7 -14.51 -47.19 -4.82
N PHE A 8 -14.36 -47.98 -3.74
CA PHE A 8 -14.28 -47.45 -2.37
C PHE A 8 -13.00 -46.64 -2.13
N LEU A 9 -11.85 -47.08 -2.65
CA LEU A 9 -10.60 -46.31 -2.55
C LEU A 9 -10.66 -44.99 -3.31
N VAL A 10 -11.27 -44.99 -4.50
CA VAL A 10 -11.41 -43.77 -5.31
C VAL A 10 -12.31 -42.74 -4.64
N SER A 11 -13.40 -43.16 -3.99
CA SER A 11 -14.28 -42.23 -3.27
C SER A 11 -13.59 -41.56 -2.07
N ILE A 12 -12.72 -42.30 -1.36
CA ILE A 12 -11.92 -41.74 -0.27
C ILE A 12 -10.95 -40.69 -0.80
N ILE A 13 -10.25 -40.97 -1.90
CA ILE A 13 -9.29 -40.04 -2.51
C ILE A 13 -10.00 -38.76 -2.98
N ILE A 14 -11.15 -38.88 -3.64
CA ILE A 14 -11.94 -37.73 -4.06
C ILE A 14 -12.41 -36.91 -2.85
N GLY A 15 -12.86 -37.58 -1.77
CA GLY A 15 -13.25 -36.92 -0.53
C GLY A 15 -12.11 -36.12 0.11
N LEU A 16 -10.89 -36.67 0.11
CA LEU A 16 -9.70 -35.98 0.61
C LEU A 16 -9.34 -34.76 -0.26
N ILE A 17 -9.42 -34.87 -1.59
CA ILE A 17 -9.14 -33.75 -2.50
C ILE A 17 -10.16 -32.63 -2.31
N VAL A 18 -11.44 -32.95 -2.20
CA VAL A 18 -12.50 -31.96 -1.96
C VAL A 18 -12.32 -31.29 -0.60
N ALA A 19 -12.01 -32.05 0.46
CA ALA A 19 -11.72 -31.48 1.78
C ALA A 19 -10.50 -30.55 1.77
N LEU A 20 -9.46 -30.90 1.01
CA LEU A 20 -8.27 -30.07 0.85
C LEU A 20 -8.61 -28.76 0.10
N PHE A 21 -9.44 -28.84 -0.94
CA PHE A 21 -9.90 -27.67 -1.68
C PHE A 21 -10.71 -26.72 -0.78
N PHE A 22 -11.68 -27.25 -0.01
CA PHE A 22 -12.48 -26.44 0.91
C PHE A 22 -11.66 -25.84 2.05
N THR A 23 -10.63 -26.52 2.55
CA THR A 23 -9.75 -25.97 3.59
C THR A 23 -8.87 -24.85 3.07
N ILE A 24 -8.35 -24.96 1.84
CA ILE A 24 -7.60 -23.88 1.17
C ILE A 24 -8.52 -22.68 0.93
N ASP A 25 -9.70 -22.89 0.34
CA ASP A 25 -10.65 -21.82 0.06
C ASP A 25 -11.16 -21.14 1.35
N ALA A 26 -11.40 -21.91 2.42
CA ALA A 26 -11.76 -21.35 3.72
C ALA A 26 -10.60 -20.57 4.37
N TYR A 27 -9.34 -20.98 4.14
CA TYR A 27 -8.17 -20.29 4.65
C TYR A 27 -7.88 -18.99 3.89
N GLU A 28 -7.96 -19.03 2.55
CA GLU A 28 -7.85 -17.84 1.70
C GLU A 28 -8.99 -16.87 1.99
N ASN A 29 -10.24 -17.34 2.10
CA ASN A 29 -11.38 -16.49 2.45
C ASN A 29 -11.32 -15.94 3.88
N ARG A 30 -10.71 -16.65 4.85
CA ARG A 30 -10.47 -16.10 6.20
C ARG A 30 -9.40 -15.02 6.18
N ILE A 31 -8.28 -15.24 5.49
CA ILE A 31 -7.21 -14.23 5.37
C ILE A 31 -7.69 -13.00 4.60
N LEU A 32 -8.59 -13.16 3.63
CA LEU A 32 -9.17 -12.06 2.85
C LEU A 32 -10.34 -11.35 3.54
N LYS A 33 -10.96 -11.95 4.57
CA LYS A 33 -12.08 -11.38 5.34
C LYS A 33 -11.74 -10.91 6.74
N GLU A 34 -10.50 -11.02 7.19
CA GLU A 34 -10.06 -10.35 8.41
C GLU A 34 -9.92 -8.84 8.14
N GLU A 35 -11.07 -8.15 8.10
CA GLU A 35 -11.16 -6.75 8.50
C GLU A 35 -10.76 -6.67 9.98
N PHE A 36 -9.45 -6.53 10.22
CA PHE A 36 -8.92 -6.33 11.55
C PHE A 36 -9.27 -4.91 12.03
N ARG A 37 -10.34 -4.80 12.81
CA ARG A 37 -10.49 -3.73 13.81
C ARG A 37 -9.59 -4.07 15.00
N VAL A 38 -8.48 -3.36 15.24
CA VAL A 38 -7.89 -3.28 16.59
C VAL A 38 -7.24 -1.93 16.85
N VAL A 39 -7.76 -1.27 17.89
CA VAL A 39 -7.23 -0.13 18.65
C VAL A 39 -5.76 -0.35 19.06
N ASP A 40 -4.95 0.70 19.06
CA ASP A 40 -3.55 0.73 19.53
C ASP A 40 -2.50 -0.02 18.69
N GLY A 41 -1.94 0.71 17.71
CA GLY A 41 -0.48 0.77 17.53
C GLY A 41 0.24 -0.44 16.95
N LYS A 42 -0.37 -1.27 16.09
CA LYS A 42 0.34 -2.42 15.46
C LYS A 42 0.46 -2.35 13.93
N LYS A 43 1.68 -2.68 13.50
CA LYS A 43 2.26 -2.81 12.14
C LYS A 43 1.26 -2.94 10.98
N ILE A 44 1.42 -2.05 10.01
CA ILE A 44 0.53 -1.88 8.84
C ILE A 44 0.78 -2.94 7.75
N LYS A 45 1.97 -3.53 7.68
CA LYS A 45 2.28 -4.80 6.97
C LYS A 45 3.45 -5.42 7.73
N LYS A 46 3.52 -6.75 7.85
CA LYS A 46 4.42 -7.54 8.75
C LYS A 46 5.90 -7.10 8.94
N LYS A 47 6.44 -6.12 8.20
CA LYS A 47 7.84 -5.66 8.23
C LYS A 47 8.10 -4.23 8.75
N TYR A 48 7.17 -3.26 8.61
CA TYR A 48 7.43 -1.86 8.99
C TYR A 48 6.34 -1.28 9.91
N THR A 49 6.75 -0.50 10.89
CA THR A 49 5.95 0.30 11.81
C THR A 49 5.69 1.70 11.25
N LYS A 50 4.68 2.40 11.80
CA LYS A 50 4.40 3.78 11.41
C LYS A 50 5.61 4.69 11.62
N GLN A 51 6.32 4.53 12.74
CA GLN A 51 7.54 5.30 13.03
C GLN A 51 8.63 5.04 11.99
N GLU A 52 8.92 3.78 11.66
CA GLU A 52 9.94 3.44 10.65
C GLU A 52 9.62 4.06 9.28
N ILE A 53 8.35 4.06 8.86
CA ILE A 53 7.96 4.68 7.59
C ILE A 53 8.16 6.20 7.64
N LEU A 54 7.81 6.86 8.75
CA LEU A 54 8.04 8.29 8.92
C LEU A 54 9.52 8.64 8.91
N GLU A 55 10.36 7.84 9.56
CA GLU A 55 11.81 8.02 9.55
C GLU A 55 12.39 7.85 8.15
N MET A 56 11.93 6.84 7.39
CA MET A 56 12.32 6.68 5.98
C MET A 56 11.94 7.91 5.15
N ILE A 57 10.74 8.45 5.31
CA ILE A 57 10.31 9.65 4.58
C ILE A 57 11.15 10.87 4.98
N LYS A 58 11.39 11.06 6.28
CA LYS A 58 12.22 12.16 6.80
C LYS A 58 13.68 12.06 6.38
N SER A 59 14.16 10.87 6.03
CA SER A 59 15.51 10.66 5.50
C SER A 59 15.67 11.07 4.03
N LEU A 60 14.57 11.37 3.32
CA LEU A 60 14.65 11.86 1.95
C LEU A 60 15.30 13.26 1.92
N PRO A 61 16.24 13.50 0.98
CA PRO A 61 16.95 14.79 0.90
C PRO A 61 16.00 15.97 0.64
N ASP A 62 14.89 15.68 -0.05
CA ASP A 62 13.92 16.68 -0.47
C ASP A 62 12.72 16.80 0.49
N TYR A 63 12.78 16.18 1.67
CA TYR A 63 11.70 16.22 2.65
C TYR A 63 11.39 17.67 3.06
N GLN A 64 10.11 18.04 3.02
CA GLN A 64 9.67 19.44 3.17
C GLN A 64 9.41 19.84 4.64
N GLY A 65 9.69 18.97 5.60
CA GLY A 65 9.42 19.24 7.02
C GLY A 65 7.93 19.20 7.39
N ASP A 66 7.09 18.61 6.53
CA ASP A 66 5.63 18.57 6.71
C ASP A 66 5.19 17.54 7.74
N SER A 67 4.06 17.82 8.41
CA SER A 67 3.47 16.86 9.33
C SER A 67 2.74 15.78 8.54
N LEU A 68 3.21 14.54 8.66
CA LEU A 68 2.69 13.39 7.93
C LEU A 68 1.80 12.52 8.80
N THR A 69 0.62 12.19 8.27
CA THR A 69 -0.30 11.22 8.88
C THR A 69 -0.30 9.96 8.02
N ILE A 70 0.20 8.86 8.58
CA ILE A 70 0.10 7.53 7.98
C ILE A 70 -1.05 6.78 8.66
N PHE A 71 -1.97 6.26 7.86
CA PHE A 71 -3.15 5.49 8.29
C PHE A 71 -2.88 3.99 8.25
N GLU A 72 -3.76 3.23 8.90
CA GLU A 72 -3.61 1.78 9.04
C GLU A 72 -3.69 1.01 7.73
N ASP A 73 -4.34 1.56 6.72
CA ASP A 73 -4.40 1.00 5.36
C ASP A 73 -3.13 1.27 4.55
N GLY A 74 -2.14 1.94 5.15
CA GLY A 74 -0.90 2.35 4.50
C GLY A 74 -1.04 3.61 3.65
N THR A 75 -2.17 4.30 3.71
CA THR A 75 -2.31 5.61 3.08
C THR A 75 -1.59 6.69 3.87
N ILE A 76 -1.23 7.77 3.19
CA ILE A 76 -0.50 8.89 3.74
C ILE A 76 -1.17 10.22 3.39
N ARG A 77 -1.15 11.14 4.35
CA ARG A 77 -1.58 12.53 4.17
C ARG A 77 -0.54 13.51 4.70
N SER A 78 -0.52 14.69 4.11
CA SER A 78 0.38 15.79 4.47
C SER A 78 -0.40 16.96 5.05
N SER A 79 0.23 17.72 5.95
CA SER A 79 -0.28 19.02 6.39
C SER A 79 -0.16 20.11 5.33
N ILE A 80 0.64 19.90 4.27
CA ILE A 80 0.78 20.83 3.14
C ILE A 80 -0.34 20.52 2.13
N PRO A 81 -1.31 21.43 1.91
CA PRO A 81 -2.50 21.13 1.10
C PRO A 81 -2.19 20.69 -0.34
N GLU A 82 -1.24 21.34 -1.01
CA GLU A 82 -0.92 21.01 -2.41
C GLU A 82 -0.19 19.67 -2.51
N LEU A 83 0.64 19.32 -1.52
CA LEU A 83 1.25 18.00 -1.44
C LEU A 83 0.20 16.94 -1.12
N ASP A 84 -0.72 17.22 -0.18
CA ASP A 84 -1.83 16.31 0.17
C ASP A 84 -2.72 16.02 -1.03
N GLY A 85 -2.99 17.01 -1.88
CA GLY A 85 -3.72 16.83 -3.13
C GLY A 85 -3.06 15.81 -4.06
N GLY A 86 -1.74 15.92 -4.25
CA GLY A 86 -0.95 14.98 -5.05
C GLY A 86 -0.87 13.59 -4.44
N LEU A 87 -0.67 13.50 -3.11
CA LEU A 87 -0.68 12.24 -2.38
C LEU A 87 -2.04 11.56 -2.50
N ASN A 88 -3.14 12.28 -2.31
CA ASN A 88 -4.49 11.75 -2.41
C ASN A 88 -4.78 11.25 -3.84
N TYR A 89 -4.40 12.00 -4.87
CA TYR A 89 -4.54 11.56 -6.26
C TYR A 89 -3.79 10.24 -6.52
N ALA A 90 -2.52 10.16 -6.11
CA ALA A 90 -1.69 8.97 -6.31
C ALA A 90 -2.23 7.71 -5.62
N GLN A 91 -3.01 7.88 -4.56
CA GLN A 91 -3.59 6.79 -3.76
C GLN A 91 -5.04 6.43 -4.13
N THR A 92 -5.74 7.32 -4.85
CA THR A 92 -7.15 7.14 -5.24
C THR A 92 -7.31 6.80 -6.72
N ASP A 93 -6.45 7.33 -7.59
CA ASP A 93 -6.44 6.98 -9.00
C ASP A 93 -5.99 5.53 -9.20
N LYS A 94 -6.83 4.73 -9.85
CA LYS A 94 -6.64 3.27 -9.96
C LYS A 94 -5.35 2.90 -10.72
N ALA A 95 -5.02 3.63 -11.78
CA ALA A 95 -3.85 3.32 -12.60
C ALA A 95 -2.57 3.68 -11.86
N THR A 96 -2.53 4.89 -11.27
CA THR A 96 -1.38 5.40 -10.51
C THR A 96 -1.13 4.57 -9.26
N ARG A 97 -2.20 4.26 -8.51
CA ARG A 97 -2.11 3.42 -7.30
C ARG A 97 -1.52 2.05 -7.61
N LYS A 98 -2.03 1.39 -8.66
CA LYS A 98 -1.53 0.06 -9.07
C LYS A 98 -0.04 0.10 -9.40
N TYR A 99 0.39 1.08 -10.16
CA TYR A 99 1.81 1.29 -10.49
C TYR A 99 2.68 1.44 -9.23
N LEU A 100 2.25 2.26 -8.27
CA LEU A 100 2.98 2.47 -7.02
C LEU A 100 2.97 1.25 -6.10
N GLU A 101 1.87 0.48 -6.08
CA GLU A 101 1.79 -0.80 -5.36
C GLU A 101 2.74 -1.85 -5.94
N ASP A 102 2.89 -1.90 -7.28
CA ASP A 102 3.83 -2.79 -7.96
C ASP A 102 5.28 -2.44 -7.62
N ILE A 103 5.64 -1.15 -7.61
CA ILE A 103 6.96 -0.69 -7.14
C ILE A 103 7.21 -1.08 -5.69
N ALA A 104 6.25 -0.79 -4.80
CA ALA A 104 6.37 -1.10 -3.38
C ALA A 104 6.60 -2.60 -3.13
N ARG A 105 5.94 -3.45 -3.92
CA ARG A 105 6.11 -4.91 -3.86
C ARG A 105 7.48 -5.34 -4.36
N ASN A 106 7.91 -4.84 -5.52
CA ASN A 106 9.18 -5.22 -6.13
C ASN A 106 10.38 -4.78 -5.28
N GLU A 107 10.33 -3.57 -4.73
CA GLU A 107 11.42 -3.01 -3.91
C GLU A 107 11.31 -3.39 -2.42
N HIS A 108 10.25 -4.10 -2.01
CA HIS A 108 9.99 -4.48 -0.62
C HIS A 108 9.92 -3.26 0.34
N LEU A 109 9.32 -2.17 -0.15
CA LEU A 109 9.17 -0.90 0.54
C LEU A 109 7.74 -0.68 1.03
N PRO A 110 7.52 0.12 2.09
CA PRO A 110 6.19 0.46 2.53
C PRO A 110 5.50 1.38 1.50
N PHE A 111 4.23 1.11 1.22
CA PHE A 111 3.46 1.83 0.19
C PHE A 111 3.45 3.35 0.42
N ALA A 112 3.16 3.81 1.65
CA ALA A 112 3.22 5.23 2.02
C ALA A 112 4.55 5.92 1.67
N PHE A 113 5.68 5.24 1.90
CA PHE A 113 7.00 5.77 1.53
C PHE A 113 7.15 5.89 0.01
N VAL A 114 6.74 4.86 -0.73
CA VAL A 114 6.81 4.86 -2.20
C VAL A 114 5.95 5.97 -2.78
N VAL A 115 4.72 6.14 -2.29
CA VAL A 115 3.82 7.23 -2.69
C VAL A 115 4.49 8.58 -2.44
N TYR A 116 4.96 8.83 -1.22
CA TYR A 116 5.57 10.11 -0.89
C TYR A 116 6.81 10.41 -1.74
N LYS A 117 7.71 9.43 -1.86
CA LYS A 117 8.93 9.52 -2.69
C LYS A 117 8.62 9.86 -4.16
N HIS A 118 7.52 9.35 -4.71
CA HIS A 118 7.15 9.60 -6.11
C HIS A 118 6.37 10.90 -6.31
N VAL A 119 5.57 11.33 -5.35
CA VAL A 119 4.77 12.57 -5.46
C VAL A 119 5.61 13.81 -5.17
N LEU A 120 6.54 13.72 -4.20
CA LEU A 120 7.34 14.85 -3.72
C LEU A 120 8.06 15.64 -4.83
N PRO A 121 8.73 15.00 -5.81
CA PRO A 121 9.40 15.74 -6.89
C PRO A 121 8.43 16.57 -7.75
N TYR A 122 7.20 16.10 -7.97
CA TYR A 122 6.19 16.85 -8.72
C TYR A 122 5.75 18.08 -7.95
N TYR A 123 5.47 17.94 -6.65
CA TYR A 123 5.15 19.05 -5.76
C TYR A 123 6.24 20.14 -5.78
N ILE A 124 7.51 19.76 -5.63
CA ILE A 124 8.65 20.69 -5.64
C ILE A 124 8.73 21.42 -6.98
N ASN A 125 8.63 20.69 -8.09
CA ASN A 125 8.70 21.27 -9.43
C ASN A 125 7.57 22.28 -9.68
N GLU A 126 6.35 22.00 -9.22
CA GLU A 126 5.23 22.94 -9.31
C GLU A 126 5.44 24.19 -8.46
N HIS A 127 5.95 24.05 -7.23
CA HIS A 127 6.26 25.19 -6.37
C HIS A 127 7.37 26.08 -6.92
N ILE A 128 8.43 25.49 -7.51
CA ILE A 128 9.50 26.25 -8.17
C ILE A 128 8.94 27.03 -9.37
N LYS A 129 8.08 26.39 -10.19
CA LYS A 129 7.43 27.05 -11.33
C LYS A 129 6.56 28.23 -10.88
N LYS A 130 5.72 28.05 -9.86
CA LYS A 130 4.86 29.12 -9.31
C LYS A 130 5.69 30.33 -8.84
N LYS A 131 6.73 30.10 -8.03
CA LYS A 131 7.62 31.18 -7.55
C LYS A 131 8.27 31.97 -8.70
N LYS A 132 8.68 31.29 -9.77
CA LYS A 132 9.28 31.95 -10.95
C LYS A 132 8.25 32.84 -11.65
N THR A 133 7.02 32.37 -11.83
CA THR A 133 5.95 33.14 -12.48
C THR A 133 5.57 34.38 -11.66
N ASP A 134 5.44 34.25 -10.34
CA ASP A 134 5.06 35.36 -9.46
C ASP A 134 6.15 36.45 -9.40
N THR A 135 7.43 36.06 -9.49
CA THR A 135 8.56 36.99 -9.52
C THR A 135 8.60 37.80 -10.82
N ILE A 136 8.22 37.19 -11.96
CA ILE A 136 8.14 37.88 -13.25
C ILE A 136 6.96 38.87 -13.25
N SER A 137 5.83 38.48 -12.66
CA SER A 137 4.64 39.34 -12.56
C SER A 137 4.87 40.59 -11.68
N LYS A 138 5.68 40.49 -10.62
CA LYS A 138 6.01 41.63 -9.74
C LYS A 138 7.04 42.60 -10.31
N ASN A 139 7.79 42.21 -11.33
CA ASN A 139 8.85 43.02 -11.93
C ASN A 139 8.43 43.70 -13.24
N ASN A 140 7.16 43.55 -13.66
CA ASN A 140 6.53 44.22 -14.78
C ASN A 140 5.41 45.14 -14.27
#